data_AF-A0A9Q6YFX9-F1
#
_entry.id   AF-A0A9Q6YFX9-F1
#
_cell.length_a   1.000
_cell.length_b   1.000
_cell.length_c   1.000
_cell.angle_alpha   90.00
_cell.angle_beta   90.00
_cell.angle_gamma   90.00
#
_symmetry.space_group_name_H-M   'P 1'
#
loop_
_entity.id
_entity.type
_entity.pdbx_description
1 polymer ?
#
loop_
_entity_poly.entity_id
_entity_poly.type
_entity_poly.pdbx_seq_one_letter_code
_entity_poly.pdbx_strand_id
1 'polypeptide(L)'
;MTKHYFLFTYSISPTGDTDIAAKAADKVRKSIANIQTPDWNKLSTVETTFAGQVTLTAETACEKREEARNIIDRELRSAIDLCKARCEVQAHISVLVDGLGPRMDIII
;
A
#
# COMPACT_ATOMS: atom_id res chain seq x y z
N MET A 1 6.46 -18.70 -11.18
CA MET A 1 5.83 -18.01 -10.03
C MET A 1 6.67 -18.23 -8.79
N THR A 2 7.12 -17.17 -8.14
CA THR A 2 7.90 -17.22 -6.90
C THR A 2 7.19 -16.42 -5.81
N LYS A 3 7.05 -16.99 -4.62
CA LYS A 3 6.51 -16.29 -3.45
C LYS A 3 7.63 -15.51 -2.75
N HIS A 4 7.37 -14.26 -2.43
CA HIS A 4 8.28 -13.42 -1.64
C HIS A 4 7.53 -12.85 -0.44
N TYR A 5 8.21 -12.77 0.70
CA TYR A 5 7.71 -11.97 1.81
C TYR A 5 7.83 -10.48 1.47
N PHE A 6 6.89 -9.68 1.95
CA PHE A 6 6.97 -8.24 1.84
C PHE A 6 6.61 -7.57 3.16
N LEU A 7 7.02 -6.30 3.26
CA LEU A 7 6.57 -5.35 4.26
C LEU A 7 6.25 -4.05 3.53
N PHE A 8 5.10 -3.42 3.80
CA PHE A 8 4.90 -2.03 3.43
C PHE A 8 4.36 -1.21 4.59
N THR A 9 4.77 0.05 4.64
CA THR A 9 4.17 1.06 5.50
C THR A 9 3.59 2.18 4.65
N TYR A 10 2.52 2.80 5.12
CA TYR A 10 1.88 3.90 4.41
C TYR A 10 1.67 5.13 5.31
N SER A 11 1.56 6.30 4.69
CA SER A 11 1.10 7.53 5.29
C SER A 11 0.07 8.16 4.36
N ILE A 12 -1.08 8.53 4.91
CA ILE A 12 -2.13 9.25 4.18
C ILE A 12 -2.18 10.67 4.72
N SER A 13 -2.09 11.65 3.84
CA SER A 13 -2.19 13.08 4.18
C SER A 13 -3.33 13.72 3.42
N PRO A 14 -4.09 14.66 4.02
CA PRO A 14 -5.06 15.43 3.27
C PRO A 14 -4.38 16.39 2.29
N THR A 15 -4.97 16.63 1.12
CA THR A 15 -4.51 17.63 0.14
C THR A 15 -4.99 19.03 0.52
N GLY A 16 -4.55 19.51 1.69
CA GLY A 16 -4.88 20.83 2.24
C GLY A 16 -5.65 20.78 3.54
N ASP A 17 -6.01 21.97 4.07
CA ASP A 17 -6.48 22.15 5.44
C ASP A 17 -8.01 22.21 5.57
N THR A 18 -8.73 21.54 4.68
CA THR A 18 -10.19 21.49 4.75
C THR A 18 -10.66 20.33 5.64
N ASP A 19 -11.75 20.52 6.37
CA ASP A 19 -12.39 19.46 7.16
C ASP A 19 -12.82 18.27 6.28
N ILE A 20 -13.19 18.54 5.01
CA ILE A 20 -13.52 17.51 4.03
C ILE A 20 -12.29 16.62 3.75
N ALA A 21 -11.13 17.22 3.47
CA ALA A 21 -9.90 16.49 3.19
C ALA A 21 -9.41 15.71 4.42
N ALA A 22 -9.49 16.31 5.62
CA ALA A 22 -9.16 15.63 6.87
C ALA A 22 -10.02 14.39 7.11
N LYS A 23 -11.34 14.52 6.97
CA LYS A 23 -12.28 13.39 7.09
C LYS A 23 -12.06 12.32 6.02
N ALA A 24 -11.71 12.73 4.79
CA ALA A 24 -11.38 11.81 3.71
C ALA A 24 -10.11 11.01 4.04
N ALA A 25 -9.05 11.65 4.54
CA ALA A 25 -7.82 10.99 4.97
C ALA A 25 -8.08 9.95 6.06
N ASP A 26 -8.87 10.29 7.08
CA ASP A 26 -9.24 9.33 8.14
C ASP A 26 -10.06 8.15 7.62
N LYS A 27 -10.99 8.41 6.70
CA LYS A 27 -11.78 7.35 6.06
C LYS A 27 -10.89 6.41 5.25
N VAL A 28 -9.93 6.95 4.50
CA VAL A 28 -8.95 6.17 3.73
C VAL A 28 -8.06 5.33 4.65
N ARG A 29 -7.50 5.90 5.73
CA ARG A 29 -6.71 5.12 6.70
C ARG A 29 -7.49 3.94 7.27
N LYS A 30 -8.76 4.16 7.63
CA LYS A 30 -9.67 3.09 8.09
C LYS A 30 -9.96 2.06 7.00
N SER A 31 -10.14 2.49 5.75
CA SER A 31 -10.34 1.60 4.59
C SER A 31 -9.12 0.70 4.37
N ILE A 32 -7.92 1.28 4.33
CA ILE A 32 -6.65 0.54 4.17
C ILE A 32 -6.44 -0.43 5.32
N ALA A 33 -6.69 0.00 6.56
CA ALA A 33 -6.59 -0.86 7.75
C ALA A 33 -7.47 -2.12 7.70
N ASN A 34 -8.52 -2.13 6.86
CA ASN A 34 -9.45 -3.23 6.70
C ASN A 34 -9.24 -4.01 5.38
N ILE A 35 -8.12 -3.83 4.67
CA ILE A 35 -7.79 -4.63 3.49
C ILE A 35 -7.73 -6.12 3.88
N GLN A 36 -8.47 -6.96 3.14
CA GLN A 36 -8.57 -8.40 3.33
C GLN A 36 -7.99 -9.18 2.15
N THR A 37 -6.78 -8.81 1.73
CA THR A 37 -6.05 -9.55 0.70
C THR A 37 -5.49 -10.84 1.32
N PRO A 38 -5.66 -12.01 0.69
CA PRO A 38 -5.10 -13.27 1.21
C PRO A 38 -3.59 -13.16 1.47
N ASP A 39 -3.12 -13.78 2.55
CA ASP A 39 -1.73 -13.74 3.02
C ASP A 39 -1.20 -12.35 3.42
N TRP A 40 -2.04 -11.31 3.48
CA TRP A 40 -1.66 -9.97 3.94
C TRP A 40 -2.20 -9.71 5.34
N ASN A 41 -1.31 -9.33 6.24
CA ASN A 41 -1.62 -9.11 7.63
C ASN A 41 -1.20 -7.71 8.04
N LYS A 42 -2.15 -6.93 8.55
CA LYS A 42 -1.85 -5.69 9.26
C LYS A 42 -1.10 -6.04 10.54
N LEU A 43 0.02 -5.39 10.80
CA LEU A 43 0.77 -5.61 12.04
C LEU A 43 0.02 -5.02 13.23
N SER A 44 -0.07 -5.78 14.32
CA SER A 44 -0.69 -5.31 15.57
C SER A 44 0.17 -4.28 16.31
N THR A 45 1.49 -4.30 16.07
CA THR A 45 2.46 -3.44 16.73
C THR A 45 2.72 -2.12 15.99
N VAL A 46 2.40 -2.06 14.70
CA VAL A 46 2.61 -0.87 13.85
C VAL A 46 1.38 -0.63 13.00
N GLU A 47 0.59 0.37 13.36
CA GLU A 47 -0.76 0.60 12.82
C GLU A 47 -0.78 0.80 11.30
N THR A 48 0.25 1.39 10.71
CA THR A 48 0.28 1.71 9.28
C THR A 48 1.08 0.71 8.46
N THR A 49 1.35 -0.48 9.00
CA THR A 49 2.22 -1.47 8.35
C THR A 49 1.51 -2.79 8.09
N PHE A 50 1.75 -3.33 6.91
CA PHE A 50 1.32 -4.66 6.50
C PHE A 50 2.53 -5.52 6.17
N ALA A 51 2.45 -6.80 6.52
CA ALA A 51 3.38 -7.83 6.12
C ALA A 51 2.63 -9.01 5.51
N GLY A 52 3.26 -9.72 4.59
CA GLY A 52 2.60 -10.84 3.95
C GLY A 52 3.43 -11.49 2.88
N GLN A 53 2.76 -12.21 1.99
CA GLN A 53 3.37 -12.79 0.80
C GLN A 53 2.78 -12.21 -0.47
N VAL A 54 3.63 -12.00 -1.47
CA VAL A 54 3.24 -11.71 -2.85
C VAL A 54 3.75 -12.82 -3.76
N THR A 55 2.90 -13.26 -4.68
CA THR A 55 3.31 -14.21 -5.71
C THR A 55 3.64 -13.43 -6.97
N LEU A 56 4.89 -13.55 -7.42
CA LEU A 56 5.42 -12.82 -8.56
C LEU A 56 5.69 -13.78 -9.71
N THR A 57 5.37 -13.37 -10.92
CA THR A 57 5.48 -14.16 -12.15
C THR A 57 6.68 -13.78 -12.99
N ALA A 58 7.18 -12.54 -12.84
CA ALA A 58 8.29 -12.03 -13.61
C ALA A 58 9.60 -12.80 -13.39
N GLU A 59 10.50 -12.75 -14.36
CA GLU A 59 11.74 -13.52 -14.36
C GLU A 59 12.87 -12.74 -13.68
N THR A 60 13.03 -11.45 -14.01
CA THR A 60 14.14 -10.64 -13.50
C THR A 60 13.79 -9.96 -12.17
N ALA A 61 14.80 -9.65 -11.36
CA ALA A 61 14.60 -8.91 -10.12
C ALA A 61 13.97 -7.53 -10.35
N CYS A 62 14.32 -6.86 -11.46
CA CYS A 62 13.76 -5.55 -11.83
C CYS A 62 12.26 -5.64 -12.10
N GLU A 63 11.84 -6.59 -12.93
CA GLU A 63 10.43 -6.78 -13.27
C GLU A 63 9.61 -7.28 -12.07
N LYS A 64 10.18 -8.14 -11.22
CA LYS A 64 9.54 -8.59 -9.97
C LYS A 64 9.26 -7.43 -9.02
N ARG A 65 10.19 -6.47 -8.92
CA ARG A 65 10.02 -5.25 -8.12
C ARG A 65 8.85 -4.42 -8.65
N GLU A 66 8.77 -4.25 -9.96
CA GLU A 66 7.68 -3.51 -10.60
C GLU A 66 6.33 -4.24 -10.47
N GLU A 67 6.31 -5.56 -10.62
CA GLU A 67 5.12 -6.38 -10.40
C GLU A 67 4.62 -6.25 -8.95
N ALA A 68 5.52 -6.34 -7.95
CA ALA A 68 5.16 -6.16 -6.55
C ALA A 68 4.64 -4.75 -6.26
N ARG A 69 5.28 -3.71 -6.86
CA ARG A 69 4.83 -2.32 -6.78
C ARG A 69 3.40 -2.18 -7.29
N ASN A 70 3.10 -2.75 -8.46
CA ASN A 70 1.79 -2.67 -9.09
C ASN A 70 0.69 -3.42 -8.33
N ILE A 71 1.03 -4.58 -7.72
CA ILE A 71 0.08 -5.30 -6.86
C ILE A 71 -0.31 -4.43 -5.67
N ILE A 72 0.67 -3.86 -4.96
CA ILE A 72 0.43 -3.01 -3.78
C ILE A 72 -0.29 -1.71 -4.17
N ASP A 73 0.16 -1.02 -5.21
CA ASP A 73 -0.49 0.18 -5.73
C ASP A 73 -1.98 -0.07 -6.03
N ARG A 74 -2.32 -1.19 -6.68
CA ARG A 74 -3.71 -1.54 -7.00
C ARG A 74 -4.59 -1.73 -5.76
N GLU A 75 -4.11 -2.44 -4.74
CA GLU A 75 -4.88 -2.66 -3.51
C GLU A 75 -5.12 -1.33 -2.78
N LEU A 76 -4.11 -0.46 -2.70
CA LEU A 76 -4.21 0.83 -2.04
C LEU A 76 -5.10 1.80 -2.82
N ARG A 77 -4.99 1.87 -4.15
CA ARG A 77 -5.91 2.65 -5.00
C ARG A 77 -7.35 2.20 -4.82
N SER A 78 -7.60 0.89 -4.79
CA SER A 78 -8.94 0.35 -4.56
C SER A 78 -9.52 0.83 -3.21
N ALA A 79 -8.72 0.83 -2.15
CA ALA A 79 -9.13 1.33 -0.83
C ALA A 79 -9.44 2.84 -0.83
N ILE A 80 -8.68 3.64 -1.58
CA ILE A 80 -8.89 5.09 -1.77
C ILE A 80 -10.16 5.35 -2.58
N ASP A 81 -10.38 4.57 -3.64
CA ASP A 81 -11.52 4.71 -4.56
C ASP A 81 -12.84 4.41 -3.88
N LEU A 82 -12.88 3.38 -3.02
CA LEU A 82 -14.04 3.08 -2.17
C LEU A 82 -14.42 4.27 -1.28
N CYS A 83 -13.44 5.10 -0.91
CA CYS A 83 -13.68 6.29 -0.11
C CYS A 83 -14.17 7.49 -0.93
N LYS A 84 -14.01 7.47 -2.26
CA LYS A 84 -14.18 8.60 -3.18
C LYS A 84 -13.29 9.79 -2.79
N ALA A 85 -12.04 9.50 -2.45
CA ALA A 85 -11.12 10.47 -1.82
C ALA A 85 -9.90 10.84 -2.69
N ARG A 86 -9.89 10.51 -3.99
CA ARG A 86 -8.71 10.67 -4.87
C ARG A 86 -8.17 12.10 -4.93
N CYS A 87 -9.03 13.10 -4.81
CA CYS A 87 -8.62 14.51 -4.92
C CYS A 87 -8.29 15.12 -3.55
N GLU A 88 -8.70 14.44 -2.48
CA GLU A 88 -8.71 14.92 -1.10
C GLU A 88 -7.54 14.38 -0.28
N VAL A 89 -6.83 13.38 -0.79
CA VAL A 89 -5.71 12.74 -0.10
C VAL A 89 -4.50 12.52 -1.00
N GLN A 90 -3.33 12.45 -0.38
CA GLN A 90 -2.09 11.97 -0.94
C GLN A 90 -1.62 10.78 -0.11
N ALA A 91 -1.27 9.68 -0.78
CA ALA A 91 -0.72 8.50 -0.11
C ALA A 91 0.76 8.31 -0.45
N HIS A 92 1.56 8.13 0.59
CA HIS A 92 2.96 7.75 0.48
C HIS A 92 3.13 6.33 1.02
N ILE A 93 3.69 5.43 0.22
CA ILE A 93 3.89 4.03 0.60
C ILE A 93 5.34 3.67 0.38
N SER A 94 5.96 3.06 1.39
CA SER A 94 7.30 2.48 1.29
C SER A 94 7.18 0.97 1.41
N VAL A 95 7.69 0.26 0.41
CA VAL A 95 7.59 -1.19 0.26
C VAL A 95 8.99 -1.82 0.29
N LEU A 96 9.15 -2.91 1.03
CA LEU A 96 10.29 -3.79 0.98
C LEU A 96 9.81 -5.19 0.57
N VAL A 97 10.49 -5.80 -0.40
CA VAL A 97 10.22 -7.20 -0.80
C VAL A 97 11.50 -7.99 -0.59
N ASP A 98 11.37 -9.08 0.17
CA ASP A 98 12.49 -9.90 0.58
C ASP A 98 13.24 -10.49 -0.65
N GLY A 99 14.56 -10.40 -0.61
CA GLY A 99 15.45 -10.84 -1.68
C GLY A 99 15.40 -10.01 -2.98
N LEU A 100 14.63 -8.93 -3.05
CA LEU A 100 14.51 -8.12 -4.27
C LEU A 100 15.26 -6.78 -4.21
N GLY A 101 16.06 -6.53 -3.17
CA GLY A 101 16.92 -5.35 -3.05
C GLY A 101 16.30 -4.22 -2.22
N PRO A 102 16.63 -2.94 -2.50
CA PRO A 102 16.25 -1.82 -1.63
C PRO A 102 14.75 -1.56 -1.62
N ARG A 103 14.28 -0.75 -0.65
CA ARG A 103 12.88 -0.31 -0.60
C ARG A 103 12.44 0.42 -1.88
N MET A 104 11.14 0.41 -2.15
CA MET A 104 10.48 1.08 -3.27
C MET A 104 9.45 2.06 -2.71
N ASP A 105 9.35 3.24 -3.30
CA ASP A 105 8.37 4.24 -2.90
C ASP A 105 7.25 4.35 -3.95
N ILE A 106 6.00 4.39 -3.49
CA ILE A 106 4.79 4.61 -4.29
C ILE A 106 4.12 5.89 -3.78
N ILE A 107 3.71 6.74 -4.72
CA ILE A 107 2.92 7.94 -4.45
C ILE A 107 1.62 7.80 -5.23
N ILE A 108 0.49 7.89 -4.52
CA ILE A 108 -0.86 7.83 -5.08
C ILE A 108 -1.55 9.17 -4.84
#